data_AF-A0A091AIH9-F1
#
_entry.id   AF-A0A091AIH9-F1
#
_cell.length_a   1.000
_cell.length_b   1.000
_cell.length_c   1.000
_cell.angle_alpha   90.00
_cell.angle_beta   90.00
_cell.angle_gamma   90.00
#
_symmetry.space_group_name_H-M   'P 1'
#
loop_
_entity.id
_entity.type
_entity.pdbx_description
1 polymer ?
#
loop_
_entity_poly.entity_id
_entity_poly.type
_entity_poly.pdbx_seq_one_letter_code
_entity_poly.pdbx_strand_id
1 'polypeptide(L)'
;MLIRNKILICLIIMAVMLAGCATKAVKGNNEQARPAEKLSSIFSKEPSDRELFDEALSYLTNYPKEPNYHEAKVRLERLVAQFPESKWVAGAQALISTLDRISVLQDALTSEKVKAHGTQVRLAKEIESLRSGDRQIEGKYSAEINRLQQENEQLKNDIRQLKNLEIRLEKREKMLR
;
A
#
# COMPACT_ATOMS: atom_id res chain seq x y z
N MET A 1 -0.73 -27.87 -24.17
CA MET A 1 -0.46 -28.70 -22.98
C MET A 1 -0.17 -27.90 -21.70
N LEU A 2 0.53 -26.76 -21.75
CA LEU A 2 0.89 -25.98 -20.55
C LEU A 2 -0.30 -25.47 -19.71
N ILE A 3 -1.40 -25.08 -20.34
CA ILE A 3 -2.58 -24.49 -19.66
C ILE A 3 -3.31 -25.55 -18.82
N ARG A 4 -3.39 -26.79 -19.33
CA ARG A 4 -4.02 -27.92 -18.64
C ARG A 4 -3.25 -28.29 -17.37
N ASN A 5 -1.91 -28.18 -17.40
CA ASN A 5 -1.08 -28.45 -16.24
C ASN A 5 -1.23 -27.38 -15.15
N LYS A 6 -1.41 -26.10 -15.52
CA LYS A 6 -1.66 -25.03 -14.54
C LYS A 6 -3.02 -25.19 -13.83
N ILE A 7 -4.05 -25.58 -14.58
CA ILE A 7 -5.39 -25.87 -14.01
C ILE A 7 -5.32 -27.09 -13.08
N LEU A 8 -4.58 -28.13 -13.45
CA LEU A 8 -4.39 -29.31 -12.60
C LEU A 8 -3.69 -28.96 -11.28
N ILE A 9 -2.66 -28.12 -11.33
CA ILE A 9 -1.93 -27.64 -10.14
C ILE A 9 -2.84 -26.82 -9.23
N CYS A 10 -3.64 -25.89 -9.78
CA CYS A 10 -4.60 -25.11 -9.00
C CYS A 10 -5.66 -25.99 -8.33
N LEU A 11 -6.15 -27.04 -9.01
CA LEU A 11 -7.11 -27.98 -8.44
C LEU A 11 -6.52 -28.80 -7.29
N ILE A 12 -5.25 -29.21 -7.39
CA ILE A 12 -4.56 -29.93 -6.31
C ILE A 12 -4.39 -29.01 -5.08
N ILE A 13 -4.00 -27.76 -5.28
CA ILE A 13 -3.84 -26.79 -4.18
C ILE A 13 -5.18 -26.54 -3.47
N MET A 14 -6.27 -26.38 -4.22
CA MET A 14 -7.62 -26.20 -3.66
C MET A 14 -8.09 -27.44 -2.87
N ALA A 15 -7.78 -28.65 -3.34
CA ALA A 15 -8.13 -29.89 -2.64
C ALA A 15 -7.35 -30.06 -1.33
N VAL A 16 -6.07 -29.65 -1.28
CA VAL A 16 -5.25 -29.70 -0.05
C VAL A 16 -5.79 -28.72 1.02
N MET A 17 -6.29 -27.55 0.61
CA MET A 17 -6.88 -26.57 1.53
C MET A 17 -8.22 -27.02 2.13
N LEU A 18 -8.98 -27.86 1.41
CA LEU A 18 -10.29 -28.37 1.86
C LEU A 18 -10.18 -29.59 2.80
N ALA A 19 -9.02 -30.25 2.87
CA ALA A 19 -8.82 -31.43 3.72
C ALA A 19 -8.40 -31.10 5.18
N GLY A 20 -8.34 -29.81 5.55
CA GLY A 20 -7.80 -29.34 6.84
C GLY A 20 -8.79 -29.11 7.99
N CYS A 21 -10.07 -29.49 7.88
CA CYS A 21 -11.05 -29.29 8.96
C CYS A 21 -11.51 -30.63 9.55
N ALA A 22 -10.73 -31.19 10.48
CA ALA A 22 -11.18 -32.24 11.37
C ALA A 22 -10.46 -32.16 12.73
N THR A 23 -10.85 -31.21 13.57
CA THR A 23 -10.49 -31.19 14.99
C THR A 23 -11.73 -31.39 15.86
N LYS A 24 -11.78 -32.61 16.40
CA LYS A 24 -12.56 -33.14 17.54
C LYS A 24 -13.42 -32.14 18.33
N ALA A 25 -14.73 -32.41 18.33
CA ALA A 25 -15.64 -31.97 19.37
C ALA A 25 -15.37 -32.73 20.69
N VAL A 26 -15.11 -32.00 21.77
CA VAL A 26 -15.16 -32.51 23.14
C VAL A 26 -16.51 -32.14 23.74
N LYS A 27 -17.17 -33.16 24.28
CA LYS A 27 -18.48 -33.16 24.93
C LYS A 27 -18.33 -32.71 26.39
N GLY A 28 -19.18 -31.78 26.83
CA GLY A 28 -19.34 -31.41 28.23
C GLY A 28 -20.63 -30.62 28.45
N ASN A 29 -21.64 -31.27 29.01
CA ASN A 29 -22.88 -30.67 29.53
C ASN A 29 -22.57 -29.77 30.74
N ASN A 30 -23.19 -28.58 30.82
CA ASN A 30 -24.08 -28.21 31.94
C ASN A 30 -24.71 -26.82 31.74
N GLU A 31 -26.03 -26.84 31.60
CA GLU A 31 -27.03 -26.14 32.42
C GLU A 31 -26.93 -24.63 32.77
N GLN A 32 -28.09 -24.00 32.57
CA GLN A 32 -28.64 -22.75 33.11
C GLN A 32 -28.01 -21.40 32.68
N ALA A 33 -28.59 -20.86 31.60
CA ALA A 33 -28.79 -19.42 31.48
C ALA A 33 -29.74 -18.93 32.59
N ARG A 34 -29.20 -18.15 33.54
CA ARG A 34 -29.96 -17.16 34.31
C ARG A 34 -29.33 -15.79 34.06
N PRO A 35 -30.11 -14.73 33.80
CA PRO A 35 -29.58 -13.39 33.77
C PRO A 35 -29.35 -12.98 35.24
N ALA A 36 -28.10 -12.95 35.67
CA ALA A 36 -27.75 -12.28 36.91
C ALA A 36 -27.86 -10.78 36.65
N GLU A 37 -28.97 -10.18 37.09
CA GLU A 37 -29.07 -8.74 37.30
C GLU A 37 -27.86 -8.27 38.09
N LYS A 38 -27.06 -7.44 37.44
CA LYS A 38 -25.87 -6.81 38.01
C LYS A 38 -26.36 -5.74 38.98
N LEU A 39 -26.68 -6.15 40.20
CA LEU A 39 -26.80 -5.24 41.33
C LEU A 39 -25.46 -4.49 41.44
N SER A 40 -25.54 -3.19 41.19
CA SER A 40 -24.48 -2.22 41.36
C SER A 40 -23.93 -2.30 42.79
N SER A 41 -22.77 -2.95 42.91
CA SER A 41 -21.99 -3.02 44.15
C SER A 41 -21.64 -1.60 44.60
N ILE A 42 -22.20 -1.22 45.75
CA ILE A 42 -21.89 0.00 46.52
C ILE A 42 -20.49 -0.07 47.17
N PHE A 43 -19.80 -1.20 47.06
CA PHE A 43 -18.39 -1.32 47.39
C PHE A 43 -17.57 -1.37 46.10
N SER A 44 -16.94 -0.25 45.74
CA SER A 44 -15.85 -0.24 44.77
C SER A 44 -14.65 -0.94 45.40
N LYS A 45 -14.64 -2.27 45.38
CA LYS A 45 -13.48 -3.04 45.82
C LYS A 45 -12.33 -2.65 44.89
N GLU A 46 -11.25 -2.09 45.46
CA GLU A 46 -10.05 -1.82 44.68
C GLU A 46 -9.59 -3.11 44.00
N PRO A 47 -9.28 -3.05 42.69
CA PRO A 47 -8.88 -4.24 41.95
C PRO A 47 -7.58 -4.80 42.54
N SER A 48 -7.55 -6.11 42.73
CA SER A 48 -6.36 -6.83 43.17
C SER A 48 -5.25 -6.81 42.13
N ASP A 49 -4.02 -7.08 42.57
CA ASP A 49 -2.85 -7.19 41.70
C ASP A 49 -3.07 -8.17 40.53
N ARG A 50 -3.72 -9.31 40.79
CA ARG A 50 -4.08 -10.29 39.76
C ARG A 50 -5.12 -9.75 38.78
N GLU A 51 -6.16 -9.07 39.27
CA GLU A 51 -7.20 -8.50 38.40
C GLU A 51 -6.61 -7.46 37.45
N LEU A 52 -5.70 -6.59 37.93
CA LEU A 52 -5.00 -5.63 37.08
C LEU A 52 -4.13 -6.30 36.01
N PHE A 53 -3.45 -7.38 36.37
CA PHE A 53 -2.63 -8.15 35.42
C PHE A 53 -3.48 -8.83 34.35
N ASP A 54 -4.56 -9.52 34.77
CA ASP A 54 -5.47 -10.22 33.87
C ASP A 54 -6.21 -9.23 32.95
N GLU A 55 -6.62 -8.06 33.47
CA GLU A 55 -7.18 -6.97 32.65
C GLU A 55 -6.18 -6.48 31.60
N ALA A 56 -4.92 -6.23 31.98
CA ALA A 56 -3.89 -5.83 31.03
C ALA A 56 -3.73 -6.85 29.89
N LEU A 57 -3.66 -8.15 30.23
CA LEU A 57 -3.55 -9.22 29.25
C LEU A 57 -4.78 -9.30 28.34
N SER A 58 -5.97 -9.01 28.86
CA SER A 58 -7.20 -8.98 28.05
C SER A 58 -7.12 -7.91 26.95
N TYR A 59 -6.51 -6.75 27.22
CA TYR A 59 -6.28 -5.71 26.22
C TYR A 59 -5.23 -6.10 25.17
N LEU A 60 -4.26 -6.95 25.54
CA LEU A 60 -3.23 -7.45 24.62
C LEU A 60 -3.71 -8.59 23.72
N THR A 61 -4.61 -9.42 24.23
CA THR A 61 -5.07 -10.66 23.58
C THR A 61 -6.46 -10.54 22.96
N ASN A 62 -6.95 -9.30 22.78
CA ASN A 62 -8.34 -8.93 22.51
C ASN A 62 -8.88 -9.36 21.12
N TYR A 63 -8.82 -10.64 20.79
CA TYR A 63 -9.31 -11.19 19.53
C TYR A 63 -10.84 -11.18 19.49
N PRO A 64 -11.48 -10.77 18.37
CA PRO A 64 -10.93 -10.48 17.04
C PRO A 64 -10.50 -9.01 16.80
N LYS A 65 -10.47 -8.17 17.84
CA LYS A 65 -10.10 -6.74 17.71
C LYS A 65 -8.57 -6.56 17.76
N GLU A 66 -8.11 -5.39 17.33
CA GLU A 66 -6.72 -5.03 17.51
C GLU A 66 -6.40 -4.85 19.02
N PRO A 67 -5.19 -5.27 19.46
CA PRO A 67 -4.75 -5.05 20.82
C PRO A 67 -4.75 -3.56 21.20
N ASN A 68 -5.18 -3.24 22.40
CA ASN A 68 -5.09 -1.89 22.96
C ASN A 68 -3.85 -1.78 23.85
N TYR A 69 -2.71 -1.44 23.26
CA TYR A 69 -1.45 -1.32 23.96
C TYR A 69 -1.43 -0.21 25.02
N HIS A 70 -2.18 0.87 24.81
CA HIS A 70 -2.25 1.98 25.76
C HIS A 70 -2.96 1.56 27.05
N GLU A 71 -4.16 0.99 26.92
CA GLU A 71 -4.91 0.52 28.10
C GLU A 71 -4.16 -0.60 28.83
N ALA A 72 -3.57 -1.54 28.10
CA ALA A 72 -2.73 -2.58 28.70
C ALA A 72 -1.59 -1.97 29.54
N LYS A 73 -0.88 -0.97 29.00
CA LYS A 73 0.21 -0.29 29.69
C LYS A 73 -0.28 0.41 30.96
N VAL A 74 -1.38 1.17 30.90
CA VAL A 74 -1.96 1.87 32.06
C VAL A 74 -2.29 0.90 33.20
N ARG A 75 -2.83 -0.28 32.89
CA ARG A 75 -3.15 -1.30 33.91
C ARG A 75 -1.90 -1.91 34.53
N LEU A 76 -0.86 -2.18 33.72
CA LEU A 76 0.42 -2.69 34.22
C LEU A 76 1.16 -1.66 35.07
N GLU A 77 1.17 -0.38 34.67
CA GLU A 77 1.78 0.70 35.45
C GLU A 77 1.08 0.87 36.80
N ARG A 78 -0.27 0.80 36.81
CA ARG A 78 -1.05 0.81 38.05
C ARG A 78 -0.69 -0.35 38.95
N LEU A 79 -0.55 -1.57 38.41
CA LEU A 79 -0.14 -2.76 39.17
C LEU A 79 1.21 -2.53 39.84
N VAL A 80 2.21 -2.05 39.09
CA VAL A 80 3.56 -1.80 39.61
C VAL A 80 3.55 -0.73 40.70
N ALA A 81 2.73 0.31 40.54
CA ALA A 81 2.64 1.40 41.52
C ALA A 81 1.88 1.01 42.80
N GLN A 82 0.79 0.25 42.70
CA GLN A 82 -0.07 -0.08 43.83
C GLN A 82 0.38 -1.35 44.58
N PHE A 83 1.03 -2.30 43.89
CA PHE A 83 1.42 -3.59 44.45
C PHE A 83 2.90 -3.92 44.17
N PRO A 84 3.86 -3.14 44.71
CA PRO A 84 5.29 -3.29 44.40
C PRO A 84 5.90 -4.63 44.83
N GLU A 85 5.32 -5.27 45.85
CA GLU A 85 5.75 -6.59 46.36
C GLU A 85 5.05 -7.77 45.65
N SER A 86 4.21 -7.51 44.65
CA SER A 86 3.51 -8.58 43.93
C SER A 86 4.47 -9.39 43.06
N LYS A 87 4.24 -10.71 43.01
CA LYS A 87 4.95 -11.62 42.10
C LYS A 87 4.80 -11.25 40.62
N TRP A 88 3.79 -10.45 40.27
CA TRP A 88 3.51 -10.04 38.90
C TRP A 88 4.32 -8.82 38.45
N VAL A 89 4.98 -8.11 39.37
CA VAL A 89 5.69 -6.84 39.06
C VAL A 89 6.78 -7.03 38.01
N ALA A 90 7.62 -8.06 38.14
CA ALA A 90 8.69 -8.31 37.17
C ALA A 90 8.13 -8.57 35.75
N GLY A 91 7.05 -9.33 35.65
CA GLY A 91 6.37 -9.58 34.38
C GLY A 91 5.71 -8.32 33.83
N ALA A 92 5.07 -7.52 34.69
CA ALA A 92 4.44 -6.27 34.31
C ALA A 92 5.46 -5.25 33.78
N GLN A 93 6.60 -5.09 34.43
CA GLN A 93 7.69 -4.21 33.98
C GLN A 93 8.27 -4.66 32.64
N ALA A 94 8.48 -5.96 32.43
CA ALA A 94 8.93 -6.48 31.15
C ALA A 94 7.92 -6.22 30.02
N LEU A 95 6.61 -6.36 30.31
CA LEU A 95 5.56 -6.05 29.36
C LEU A 95 5.49 -4.54 29.06
N ILE A 96 5.56 -3.67 30.08
CA ILE A 96 5.61 -2.21 29.88
C ILE A 96 6.78 -1.83 28.96
N SER A 97 7.98 -2.34 29.23
CA SER A 97 9.15 -2.09 28.38
C SER A 97 8.94 -2.56 26.94
N THR A 98 8.26 -3.69 26.77
CA THR A 98 7.92 -4.21 25.44
C THR A 98 6.90 -3.31 24.73
N LEU A 99 5.88 -2.82 25.44
CA LEU A 99 4.87 -1.92 24.90
C LEU A 99 5.47 -0.57 24.50
N ASP A 100 6.43 -0.05 25.26
CA ASP A 100 7.17 1.16 24.89
C ASP A 100 7.93 0.98 23.57
N ARG A 101 8.60 -0.17 23.41
CA ARG A 101 9.29 -0.49 22.15
C ARG A 101 8.32 -0.63 20.99
N ILE A 102 7.15 -1.24 21.21
CA ILE A 102 6.09 -1.33 20.20
C ILE A 102 5.61 0.06 19.79
N SER A 103 5.37 0.96 20.74
CA SER A 103 4.94 2.34 20.46
C SER A 103 5.97 3.07 19.58
N VAL A 104 7.25 3.00 19.95
CA VAL A 104 8.33 3.62 19.16
C VAL A 104 8.38 3.06 17.74
N LEU A 105 8.19 1.75 17.57
CA LEU A 105 8.17 1.12 16.25
C LEU A 105 6.94 1.51 15.43
N GLN A 106 5.77 1.67 16.06
CA GLN A 106 4.56 2.14 15.39
C GLN A 106 4.72 3.59 14.90
N ASP A 107 5.32 4.46 15.71
CA ASP A 107 5.61 5.84 15.33
C ASP A 107 6.63 5.91 14.18
N ALA A 108 7.69 5.09 14.25
CA ALA A 108 8.66 4.99 13.16
C ALA A 108 8.01 4.49 11.86
N LEU A 109 7.16 3.47 11.95
CA LEU A 109 6.46 2.90 10.81
C LEU A 109 5.50 3.90 10.16
N THR A 110 4.73 4.65 10.96
CA THR A 110 3.80 5.65 10.44
C THR A 110 4.55 6.82 9.79
N SER A 111 5.63 7.29 10.40
CA SER A 111 6.52 8.30 9.82
C SER A 111 7.10 7.86 8.48
N GLU A 112 7.59 6.62 8.40
CA GLU A 112 8.17 6.08 7.16
C GLU A 112 7.12 5.89 6.07
N LYS A 113 5.90 5.44 6.42
CA LYS A 113 4.78 5.37 5.47
C LYS A 113 4.43 6.74 4.89
N VAL A 114 4.41 7.78 5.72
CA VAL A 114 4.14 9.16 5.26
C VAL A 114 5.23 9.64 4.31
N LYS A 115 6.50 9.40 4.63
CA LYS A 115 7.63 9.74 3.75
C LYS A 115 7.56 9.00 2.42
N ALA A 116 7.35 7.69 2.46
CA ALA A 116 7.23 6.85 1.27
C ALA A 116 6.05 7.28 0.37
N HIS A 117 4.91 7.64 0.98
CA HIS A 117 3.79 8.16 0.22
C HIS A 117 4.11 9.53 -0.42
N GLY A 118 4.77 10.42 0.32
CA GLY A 118 5.20 11.73 -0.19
C GLY A 118 6.18 11.61 -1.35
N THR A 119 7.15 10.70 -1.28
CA THR A 119 8.09 10.45 -2.39
C THR A 119 7.39 9.83 -3.59
N GLN A 120 6.45 8.90 -3.38
CA GLN A 120 5.66 8.31 -4.45
C GLN A 120 4.84 9.37 -5.21
N VAL A 121 4.17 10.28 -4.50
CA VAL A 121 3.40 11.38 -5.11
C VAL A 121 4.32 12.31 -5.91
N ARG A 122 5.49 12.63 -5.37
CA ARG A 122 6.48 13.48 -6.07
C ARG A 122 6.96 12.84 -7.37
N LEU A 123 7.33 11.56 -7.32
CA LEU A 123 7.80 10.80 -8.48
C LEU A 123 6.69 10.68 -9.55
N ALA A 124 5.44 10.44 -9.13
CA ALA A 124 4.31 10.40 -10.06
C ALA A 124 4.13 11.74 -10.81
N LYS A 125 4.27 12.87 -10.09
CA LYS A 125 4.20 14.20 -10.70
C LYS A 125 5.35 14.46 -11.67
N GLU A 126 6.57 14.03 -11.32
CA GLU A 126 7.74 14.17 -12.18
C GLU A 126 7.60 13.35 -13.47
N ILE A 127 7.12 12.10 -13.37
CA ILE A 127 6.83 11.24 -14.53
C ILE A 127 5.81 11.91 -15.45
N GLU A 128 4.72 12.47 -14.92
CA GLU A 128 3.71 13.12 -15.75
C GLU A 128 4.26 14.40 -16.41
N SER A 129 5.08 15.18 -15.68
CA SER A 129 5.75 16.34 -16.23
C SER A 129 6.67 15.96 -17.39
N LEU A 130 7.49 14.91 -17.23
CA LEU A 130 8.37 14.42 -18.29
C LEU A 130 7.57 13.94 -19.50
N ARG A 131 6.51 13.16 -19.27
CA ARG A 131 5.64 12.65 -20.33
C ARG A 131 4.95 13.76 -21.11
N SER A 132 4.49 14.80 -20.44
CA SER A 132 3.91 15.97 -21.11
C SER A 132 4.95 16.74 -21.93
N GLY A 133 6.17 16.87 -21.41
CA GLY A 133 7.31 17.44 -22.13
C GLY A 133 7.65 16.65 -23.40
N ASP A 134 7.75 15.32 -23.31
CA ASP A 134 8.01 14.45 -24.46
C ASP A 134 6.96 14.61 -25.54
N ARG A 135 5.66 14.58 -25.17
CA ARG A 135 4.57 14.80 -26.13
C ARG A 135 4.65 16.16 -26.80
N GLN A 136 5.03 17.21 -26.07
CA GLN A 136 5.18 18.54 -26.63
C GLN A 136 6.34 18.59 -27.64
N ILE A 137 7.47 17.96 -27.31
CA ILE A 137 8.64 17.89 -28.18
C ILE A 137 8.32 17.07 -29.43
N GLU A 138 7.69 15.91 -29.28
CA GLU A 138 7.25 15.07 -30.39
C GLU A 138 6.29 15.81 -31.32
N GLY A 139 5.33 16.57 -30.75
CA GLY A 139 4.44 17.43 -31.53
C GLY A 139 5.17 18.51 -32.33
N LYS A 140 6.19 19.15 -31.75
CA LYS A 140 7.03 20.14 -32.46
C LYS A 140 7.83 19.48 -33.58
N TYR A 141 8.45 18.34 -33.34
CA TYR A 141 9.18 17.62 -34.38
C TYR A 141 8.28 17.14 -35.51
N SER A 142 7.09 16.62 -35.20
CA SER A 142 6.12 16.24 -36.22
C SER A 142 5.68 17.43 -37.08
N ALA A 143 5.40 18.58 -36.46
CA ALA A 143 5.06 19.80 -37.18
C ALA A 143 6.21 20.28 -38.09
N GLU A 144 7.45 20.25 -37.60
CA GLU A 144 8.63 20.65 -38.37
C GLU A 144 8.90 19.70 -39.55
N ILE A 145 8.76 18.38 -39.34
CA ILE A 145 8.87 17.38 -40.41
C ILE A 145 7.85 17.66 -41.52
N ASN A 146 6.59 17.93 -41.16
CA ASN A 146 5.55 18.24 -42.14
C ASN A 146 5.86 19.54 -42.90
N ARG A 147 6.37 20.57 -42.21
CA ARG A 147 6.80 21.83 -42.85
C ARG A 147 7.92 21.58 -43.87
N LEU A 148 8.97 20.88 -43.46
CA LEU A 148 10.10 20.55 -44.33
C LEU A 148 9.69 19.70 -45.53
N GLN A 149 8.76 18.76 -45.35
CA GLN A 149 8.20 17.97 -46.45
C GLN A 149 7.46 18.85 -47.46
N GLN A 150 6.64 19.79 -46.98
CA GLN A 150 5.91 20.72 -47.84
C GLN A 150 6.87 21.64 -48.60
N GLU A 151 7.88 22.20 -47.93
CA GLU A 151 8.94 23.00 -48.56
C GLU A 151 9.70 22.20 -49.62
N ASN A 152 10.02 20.94 -49.34
CA ASN A 152 10.72 20.07 -50.28
C ASN A 152 9.91 19.80 -51.56
N GLU A 153 8.60 19.53 -51.42
CA GLU A 153 7.71 19.36 -52.58
C GLU A 153 7.56 20.65 -53.38
N GLN A 154 7.50 21.79 -52.71
CA GLN A 154 7.49 23.10 -53.38
C GLN A 154 8.78 23.31 -54.20
N LEU A 155 9.94 23.08 -53.60
CA LEU A 155 11.23 23.20 -54.29
C LEU A 155 11.35 22.24 -55.48
N LYS A 156 10.84 21.00 -55.36
CA LYS A 156 10.78 20.06 -56.50
C LYS A 156 9.92 20.60 -57.65
N ASN A 157 8.79 21.24 -57.35
CA ASN A 157 7.94 21.87 -58.36
C ASN A 157 8.66 23.01 -59.06
N ASP A 158 9.29 23.89 -58.28
CA ASP A 158 9.99 25.06 -58.81
C ASP A 158 11.17 24.64 -59.70
N ILE A 159 11.95 23.62 -59.30
CA ILE A 159 13.01 23.04 -60.13
C ILE A 159 12.47 22.50 -61.46
N ARG A 160 11.30 21.83 -61.45
CA ARG A 160 10.67 21.34 -62.69
C ARG A 160 10.26 22.49 -63.60
N GLN A 161 9.72 23.58 -63.06
CA GLN A 161 9.34 24.76 -63.83
C GLN A 161 10.56 25.44 -64.44
N LEU A 162 11.64 25.63 -63.66
CA LEU A 162 12.89 26.21 -64.14
C LEU A 162 13.48 25.40 -65.29
N LYS A 163 13.55 24.06 -65.17
CA LYS A 163 14.00 23.18 -66.27
C LYS A 163 13.16 23.33 -67.53
N ASN A 164 11.83 23.45 -67.39
CA ASN A 164 10.95 23.65 -68.54
C ASN A 164 11.16 25.01 -69.22
N LEU A 165 11.43 26.06 -68.45
CA LEU A 165 11.75 27.39 -68.98
C LEU A 165 13.11 27.39 -69.68
N GLU A 166 14.11 26.74 -69.10
CA GLU A 166 15.44 26.57 -69.70
C GLU A 166 15.36 25.90 -71.08
N ILE A 167 14.62 24.79 -71.20
CA ILE A 167 14.38 24.11 -72.49
C ILE A 167 13.72 25.05 -73.51
N ARG A 168 12.78 25.90 -73.08
CA ARG A 168 12.09 26.84 -73.99
C ARG A 168 13.03 27.95 -74.46
N LEU A 169 13.90 28.45 -73.57
CA LEU A 169 14.91 29.44 -73.92
C LEU A 169 15.91 28.88 -74.93
N GLU A 170 16.44 27.67 -74.68
CA GLU A 170 17.36 27.01 -75.60
C GLU A 170 16.73 26.80 -76.99
N LYS A 171 15.46 26.39 -77.05
CA LYS A 171 14.72 26.26 -78.32
C LYS A 171 14.60 27.60 -79.07
N ARG A 172 14.32 28.71 -78.37
CA ARG A 172 14.25 30.03 -78.99
C ARG A 172 15.61 30.49 -79.50
N GLU A 173 16.67 30.30 -78.73
CA GLU A 173 18.02 30.64 -79.17
C GLU A 173 18.42 29.86 -80.44
N LYS A 174 18.08 28.58 -80.53
CA LYS A 174 18.32 27.77 -81.74
C LYS A 174 17.52 28.21 -82.96
N MET A 175 16.36 28.86 -82.77
CA MET A 175 15.56 29.41 -83.90
C MET A 175 16.04 30.79 -84.34
N LEU A 176 16.79 31.50 -83.50
CA LEU A 176 17.31 32.84 -83.77
C LEU A 176 18.75 32.84 -84.33
N ARG A 177 19.41 31.68 -84.36
CA ARG A 177 20.73 31.44 -84.97
C ARG A 177 20.57 30.68 -86.27
#